data_AF-A0A372FRL4-F1
#
_entry.id   AF-A0A372FRL4-F1
#
_cell.length_a   1.000
_cell.length_b   1.000
_cell.length_c   1.000
_cell.angle_alpha   90.00
_cell.angle_beta   90.00
_cell.angle_gamma   90.00
#
_symmetry.space_group_name_H-M   'P 1'
#
loop_
_entity.id
_entity.type
_entity.pdbx_description
1 polymer ?
#
loop_
_entity_poly.entity_id
_entity_poly.type
_entity_poly.pdbx_seq_one_letter_code
_entity_poly.pdbx_strand_id
1 'polypeptide(L)'
;MKVRYAEGWIAAILAPQPWAGQVARWSPGGGPKPVGLSIGQVRLQLVQGGTIVGNPAQIPRDWDDSPVSAPVVEASPRTPAEWADALAQAITGASHDGVKSVETYAQWGGSSKPGGVRIVCADGIEIFGSLLDSSQ
;
A
#
# COMPACT_ATOMS: atom_id res chain seq x y z
N MET A 1 -11.59 6.74 -8.63
CA MET A 1 -10.92 5.54 -8.11
C MET A 1 -9.46 5.61 -8.57
N LYS A 2 -8.62 6.29 -7.78
CA LYS A 2 -7.26 6.68 -8.15
C LYS A 2 -6.18 5.81 -7.47
N VAL A 3 -6.57 4.77 -6.74
CA VAL A 3 -5.62 3.91 -6.00
C VAL A 3 -4.77 3.02 -6.93
N ARG A 4 -5.24 2.83 -8.17
CA ARG A 4 -4.62 1.93 -9.16
C ARG A 4 -3.18 2.28 -9.52
N TYR A 5 -2.79 3.56 -9.43
CA TYR A 5 -1.41 3.96 -9.75
C TYR A 5 -0.42 3.51 -8.68
N ALA A 6 -0.80 3.51 -7.40
CA ALA A 6 0.09 3.07 -6.33
C ALA A 6 0.13 1.54 -6.20
N GLU A 7 -0.93 0.84 -6.60
CA GLU A 7 -1.02 -0.62 -6.50
C GLU A 7 0.12 -1.36 -7.21
N GLY A 8 0.44 -0.98 -8.45
CA GLY A 8 1.50 -1.66 -9.21
C GLY A 8 2.89 -1.33 -8.70
N TRP A 9 3.16 -0.06 -8.39
CA TRP A 9 4.40 0.35 -7.72
C TRP A 9 4.62 -0.37 -6.38
N ILE A 10 3.61 -0.43 -5.51
CA ILE A 10 3.69 -1.18 -4.24
C ILE A 10 3.90 -2.67 -4.54
N ALA A 11 3.19 -3.26 -5.51
CA ALA A 11 3.38 -4.66 -5.84
C ALA A 11 4.81 -4.97 -6.32
N ALA A 12 5.42 -4.09 -7.11
CA ALA A 12 6.79 -4.23 -7.59
C ALA A 12 7.81 -4.18 -6.44
N ILE A 13 7.57 -3.34 -5.43
CA ILE A 13 8.40 -3.23 -4.22
C ILE A 13 8.31 -4.48 -3.35
N LEU A 14 7.12 -5.08 -3.27
CA LEU A 14 6.84 -6.22 -2.39
C LEU A 14 7.22 -7.56 -3.02
N ALA A 15 7.10 -7.71 -4.33
CA ALA A 15 7.44 -8.95 -5.04
C ALA A 15 8.83 -9.55 -4.71
N PRO A 16 9.92 -8.76 -4.55
CA PRO A 16 11.22 -9.29 -4.17
C PRO A 16 11.39 -9.53 -2.66
N GLN A 17 10.44 -9.15 -1.80
CA GLN A 17 10.58 -9.27 -0.36
C GLN A 17 10.39 -10.73 0.11
N PRO A 18 11.30 -11.29 0.92
CA PRO A 18 11.27 -12.71 1.28
C PRO A 18 10.03 -13.11 2.09
N TRP A 19 9.45 -12.16 2.83
CA TRP A 19 8.24 -12.35 3.64
C TRP A 19 6.94 -12.13 2.88
N ALA A 20 6.97 -11.47 1.70
CA ALA A 20 5.76 -11.11 0.97
C ALA A 20 5.12 -12.30 0.25
N GLY A 21 5.90 -13.34 -0.08
CA GLY A 21 5.42 -14.50 -0.82
C GLY A 21 4.83 -14.10 -2.18
N GLN A 22 3.65 -14.63 -2.52
CA GLN A 22 2.96 -14.25 -3.74
C GLN A 22 2.26 -12.89 -3.56
N VAL A 23 2.58 -11.95 -4.46
CA VAL A 23 1.92 -10.64 -4.53
C VAL A 23 1.01 -10.58 -5.76
N ALA A 24 -0.27 -10.27 -5.56
CA ALA A 24 -1.25 -10.18 -6.64
C ALA A 24 -2.33 -9.12 -6.36
N ARG A 25 -2.82 -8.45 -7.40
CA ARG A 25 -3.98 -7.55 -7.27
C ARG A 25 -5.24 -8.36 -6.93
N TRP A 26 -6.09 -7.88 -6.02
CA TRP A 26 -7.34 -8.56 -5.63
C TRP A 26 -8.56 -7.63 -5.64
N SER A 27 -9.75 -8.23 -5.77
CA SER A 27 -11.06 -7.56 -5.85
C SER A 27 -12.10 -8.34 -5.04
N PRO A 28 -12.99 -7.69 -4.27
CA PRO A 28 -14.09 -8.37 -3.61
C PRO A 28 -15.08 -8.87 -4.67
N GLY A 29 -15.35 -10.17 -4.69
CA GLY A 29 -16.40 -10.76 -5.55
C GLY A 29 -16.08 -10.79 -7.05
N GLY A 30 -14.80 -10.72 -7.45
CA GLY A 30 -14.41 -10.84 -8.86
C GLY A 30 -14.78 -9.65 -9.75
N GLY A 31 -15.18 -8.52 -9.14
CA GLY A 31 -15.52 -7.30 -9.88
C GLY A 31 -14.31 -6.71 -10.62
N PRO A 32 -14.53 -5.91 -11.68
CA PRO A 32 -13.48 -5.40 -12.57
C PRO A 32 -12.56 -4.31 -11.95
N LYS A 33 -12.66 -4.09 -10.63
CA LYS A 33 -11.91 -3.04 -9.94
C LYS A 33 -11.15 -3.66 -8.76
N PRO A 34 -9.82 -3.88 -8.89
CA PRO A 34 -9.02 -4.27 -7.73
C PRO A 34 -9.12 -3.17 -6.66
N VAL A 35 -9.10 -3.61 -5.41
CA VAL A 35 -9.17 -2.76 -4.21
C VAL A 35 -7.90 -2.86 -3.38
N GLY A 36 -6.86 -3.54 -3.87
CA GLY A 36 -5.57 -3.66 -3.22
C GLY A 36 -4.78 -4.91 -3.63
N LEU A 37 -3.93 -5.42 -2.73
CA LEU A 37 -2.95 -6.49 -2.97
C LEU A 37 -3.11 -7.66 -2.00
N SER A 38 -3.13 -8.89 -2.51
CA SER A 38 -2.85 -10.09 -1.72
C SER A 38 -1.35 -10.22 -1.58
N ILE A 39 -0.86 -10.47 -0.36
CA ILE A 39 0.56 -10.54 -0.02
C ILE A 39 0.72 -11.76 0.90
N GLY A 40 1.10 -12.91 0.32
CA GLY A 40 1.21 -14.16 1.05
C GLY A 40 -0.11 -14.53 1.75
N GLN A 41 -0.13 -14.39 3.07
CA GLN A 41 -1.27 -14.73 3.92
C GLN A 41 -2.15 -13.54 4.34
N VAL A 42 -1.87 -12.32 3.86
CA VAL A 42 -2.68 -11.13 4.19
C VAL A 42 -3.21 -10.46 2.92
N ARG A 43 -4.26 -9.65 3.07
CA ARG A 43 -4.76 -8.78 2.01
C ARG A 43 -4.60 -7.33 2.44
N LEU A 44 -3.82 -6.57 1.68
CA LEU A 44 -3.78 -5.11 1.78
C LEU A 44 -4.96 -4.53 1.00
N GLN A 45 -5.89 -3.87 1.68
CA GLN A 45 -6.94 -3.07 1.04
C GLN A 45 -6.48 -1.62 0.97
N LEU A 46 -6.37 -1.07 -0.23
CA LEU A 46 -5.94 0.30 -0.45
C LEU A 46 -7.16 1.20 -0.73
N VAL A 47 -7.21 2.33 -0.04
CA VAL A 47 -8.25 3.35 -0.20
C VAL A 47 -7.60 4.72 -0.24
N GLN A 48 -8.01 5.55 -1.18
CA GLN A 48 -7.60 6.95 -1.20
C GLN A 48 -8.37 7.71 -0.11
N GLY A 49 -7.64 8.42 0.75
CA GLY A 49 -8.17 9.44 1.65
C GLY A 49 -7.57 10.82 1.37
N GLY A 50 -7.94 11.78 2.21
CA GLY A 50 -7.49 13.17 2.08
C GLY A 50 -8.23 13.98 1.00
N THR A 51 -8.09 15.30 1.08
CA THR A 51 -8.57 16.25 0.07
C THR A 51 -7.42 16.54 -0.88
N ILE A 52 -7.68 16.51 -2.19
CA ILE A 52 -6.68 16.93 -3.18
C ILE A 52 -6.36 18.41 -2.93
N VAL A 53 -5.09 18.71 -2.62
CA VAL A 53 -4.62 20.09 -2.47
C VAL A 53 -3.91 20.47 -3.76
N GLY A 54 -4.41 21.50 -4.46
CA GLY A 54 -3.87 21.94 -5.75
C GLY A 54 -4.69 21.48 -6.96
N ASN A 55 -4.14 21.63 -8.18
CA ASN A 55 -4.85 21.28 -9.42
C ASN A 55 -4.91 19.76 -9.61
N PRO A 56 -6.11 19.13 -9.61
CA PRO A 56 -6.24 17.68 -9.77
C PRO A 56 -5.71 17.13 -11.09
N ALA A 57 -5.50 17.97 -12.10
CA ALA A 57 -4.90 17.59 -13.37
C ALA A 57 -3.38 17.38 -13.29
N GLN A 58 -2.73 17.93 -12.26
CA GLN A 58 -1.28 17.83 -12.04
C GLN A 58 -0.87 16.66 -11.14
N ILE A 59 -1.85 15.96 -10.54
CA ILE A 59 -1.59 14.70 -9.83
C ILE A 59 -1.04 13.71 -10.85
N PRO A 60 0.17 13.16 -10.66
CA PRO A 60 0.68 12.08 -11.47
C PRO A 60 -0.34 10.94 -11.48
N ARG A 61 -0.94 10.67 -12.64
CA ARG A 61 -2.06 9.72 -12.75
C ARG A 61 -1.61 8.27 -12.80
N ASP A 62 -0.33 8.06 -13.07
CA ASP A 62 0.33 6.77 -13.20
C ASP A 62 1.68 6.91 -12.50
N TRP A 63 1.87 6.18 -11.39
CA TRP A 63 3.21 5.87 -10.90
C TRP A 63 3.68 4.73 -11.77
N ASP A 64 4.94 4.78 -12.20
CA ASP A 64 5.47 3.76 -13.08
C ASP A 64 5.44 2.41 -12.36
N ASP A 65 4.85 1.39 -13.00
CA ASP A 65 4.87 0.00 -12.54
C ASP A 65 6.27 -0.63 -12.74
N SER A 66 7.21 0.13 -13.33
CA SER A 66 8.61 -0.26 -13.48
C SER A 66 9.23 -0.73 -12.16
N PRO A 67 10.07 -1.77 -12.21
CA PRO A 67 10.71 -2.31 -11.03
C PRO A 67 11.56 -1.23 -10.34
N VAL A 68 11.15 -0.90 -9.12
CA VAL A 68 11.87 0.00 -8.22
C VAL A 68 12.84 -0.85 -7.40
N SER A 69 14.08 -0.40 -7.26
CA SER A 69 15.05 -1.06 -6.38
C SER A 69 14.71 -0.73 -4.93
N ALA A 70 13.83 -1.52 -4.32
CA ALA A 70 13.61 -1.47 -2.88
C ALA A 70 14.67 -2.30 -2.14
N PRO A 71 15.25 -1.79 -1.04
CA PRO A 71 16.11 -2.61 -0.19
C PRO A 71 15.30 -3.80 0.36
N VAL A 72 15.98 -4.93 0.53
CA VAL A 72 15.39 -6.09 1.20
C VAL A 72 15.13 -5.72 2.65
N VAL A 73 13.89 -5.92 3.10
CA VAL A 73 13.49 -5.77 4.50
C VAL A 73 13.53 -7.14 5.15
N GLU A 74 14.51 -7.36 6.01
CA GLU A 74 14.63 -8.60 6.81
C GLU A 74 13.54 -8.61 7.89
N ALA A 75 12.41 -9.26 7.59
CA ALA A 75 11.27 -9.37 8.49
C ALA A 75 10.66 -10.78 8.50
N SER A 76 9.93 -11.09 9.57
CA SER A 76 9.11 -12.31 9.69
C SER A 76 7.77 -11.97 10.33
N PRO A 77 6.93 -11.16 9.65
CA PRO A 77 5.73 -10.60 10.23
C PRO A 77 4.67 -11.67 10.51
N ARG A 78 4.12 -11.66 11.72
CA ARG A 78 3.10 -12.59 12.23
C ARG A 78 1.84 -11.87 12.70
N THR A 79 1.97 -10.61 13.10
CA THR A 79 0.85 -9.78 13.54
C THR A 79 0.55 -8.67 12.52
N PRO A 80 -0.68 -8.12 12.48
CA PRO A 80 -0.99 -6.98 11.61
C PRO A 80 -0.04 -5.78 11.78
N ALA A 81 0.43 -5.52 13.02
CA ALA A 81 1.38 -4.44 13.27
C ALA A 81 2.76 -4.72 12.64
N GLU A 82 3.28 -5.94 12.78
CA GLU A 82 4.56 -6.32 12.15
C GLU A 82 4.47 -6.30 10.62
N TRP A 83 3.33 -6.71 10.06
CA TRP A 83 3.07 -6.58 8.62
C TRP A 83 3.03 -5.11 8.19
N ALA A 84 2.39 -4.23 8.97
CA ALA A 84 2.36 -2.79 8.69
C ALA A 84 3.76 -2.18 8.71
N ASP A 85 4.58 -2.54 9.69
CA ASP A 85 5.94 -2.05 9.83
C ASP A 85 6.83 -2.53 8.68
N ALA A 86 6.75 -3.82 8.30
CA ALA A 86 7.50 -4.37 7.17
C ALA A 86 7.12 -3.68 5.85
N LEU A 87 5.82 -3.45 5.62
CA LEU A 87 5.32 -2.70 4.46
C LEU A 87 5.84 -1.27 4.46
N ALA A 88 5.75 -0.56 5.59
CA ALA A 88 6.20 0.82 5.70
C ALA A 88 7.70 0.96 5.41
N GLN A 89 8.52 0.03 5.91
CA GLN A 89 9.96 -0.01 5.64
C GLN A 89 10.26 -0.25 4.16
N ALA A 90 9.58 -1.20 3.51
CA ALA A 90 9.80 -1.50 2.10
C ALA A 90 9.42 -0.32 1.20
N ILE A 91 8.27 0.30 1.47
CA ILE A 91 7.77 1.46 0.72
C ILE A 91 8.68 2.69 0.93
N THR A 92 9.11 2.94 2.18
CA THR A 92 10.04 4.05 2.48
C THR A 92 11.40 3.83 1.82
N GLY A 93 11.92 2.60 1.89
CA GLY A 93 13.23 2.26 1.33
C GLY A 93 13.29 2.32 -0.19
N ALA A 94 12.18 2.03 -0.88
CA ALA A 94 12.11 2.13 -2.34
C ALA A 94 12.31 3.56 -2.84
N SER A 95 11.84 4.56 -2.05
CA SER A 95 11.81 5.97 -2.39
C SER A 95 11.03 6.28 -3.68
N HIS A 96 10.17 7.28 -3.67
CA HIS A 96 9.47 7.73 -4.87
C HIS A 96 9.16 9.21 -4.73
N ASP A 97 9.40 10.00 -5.78
CA ASP A 97 9.24 11.46 -5.75
C ASP A 97 7.79 11.89 -5.44
N GLY A 98 6.83 11.02 -5.73
CA GLY A 98 5.42 11.20 -5.39
C GLY A 98 5.07 10.90 -3.93
N VAL A 99 5.99 10.33 -3.12
CA VAL A 99 5.77 9.96 -1.72
C VAL A 99 6.49 10.96 -0.81
N LYS A 100 5.74 11.62 0.07
CA LYS A 100 6.26 12.55 1.07
C LYS A 100 6.61 11.85 2.38
N SER A 101 5.73 10.97 2.85
CA SER A 101 5.97 10.18 4.06
C SER A 101 5.16 8.88 4.04
N VAL A 102 5.64 7.90 4.79
CA VAL A 102 4.96 6.64 5.05
C VAL A 102 4.89 6.44 6.56
N GLU A 103 3.71 6.12 7.06
CA GLU A 103 3.46 5.96 8.50
C GLU A 103 2.64 4.70 8.74
N THR A 104 2.84 4.05 9.89
CA THR A 104 1.94 2.99 10.34
C THR A 104 0.84 3.55 11.22
N TYR A 105 -0.33 2.90 11.21
CA TYR A 105 -1.43 3.22 12.10
C TYR A 105 -2.08 1.96 12.64
N ALA A 106 -2.48 1.97 13.92
CA ALA A 106 -3.08 0.81 14.58
C ALA A 106 -4.54 0.56 14.16
N GLN A 107 -5.28 1.62 13.86
CA GLN A 107 -6.68 1.57 13.41
C GLN A 107 -7.01 2.83 12.62
N TRP A 108 -7.85 2.68 11.59
CA TRP A 108 -8.34 3.83 10.84
C TRP A 108 -9.45 4.53 11.63
N GLY A 109 -9.12 5.61 12.33
CA GLY A 109 -10.07 6.64 12.79
C GLY A 109 -11.42 6.13 13.32
N GLY A 110 -11.41 5.23 14.32
CA GLY A 110 -12.64 4.70 14.93
C GLY A 110 -13.38 3.61 14.13
N SER A 111 -12.80 3.13 13.03
CA SER A 111 -13.28 1.97 12.27
C SER A 111 -12.87 0.65 12.92
N SER A 112 -13.65 -0.41 12.70
CA SER A 112 -13.27 -1.79 13.00
C SER A 112 -12.21 -2.36 12.05
N LYS A 113 -11.85 -1.62 10.98
CA LYS A 113 -10.81 -2.07 10.06
C LYS A 113 -9.44 -2.10 10.75
N PRO A 114 -8.68 -3.18 10.57
CA PRO A 114 -7.34 -3.28 11.09
C PRO A 114 -6.42 -2.18 10.53
N GLY A 115 -5.42 -1.87 11.33
CA GLY A 115 -4.34 -0.95 11.00
C GLY A 115 -3.53 -1.35 9.76
N GLY A 116 -2.56 -0.53 9.42
CA GLY A 116 -1.70 -0.76 8.27
C GLY A 116 -0.83 0.46 7.97
N VAL A 117 -0.75 0.84 6.70
CA VAL A 117 0.16 1.89 6.21
C VAL A 117 -0.59 3.08 5.65
N ARG A 118 -0.17 4.29 6.01
CA ARG A 118 -0.59 5.54 5.40
C ARG A 118 0.55 6.10 4.57
N ILE A 119 0.32 6.28 3.29
CA ILE A 119 1.25 6.93 2.36
C ILE A 119 0.74 8.34 2.11
N VAL A 120 1.48 9.34 2.56
CA VAL A 120 1.21 10.75 2.25
C VAL A 120 1.95 11.08 0.97
N CYS A 121 1.22 11.45 -0.06
CA CYS A 121 1.78 11.83 -1.35
C CYS A 121 2.23 13.29 -1.32
N ALA A 122 3.18 13.65 -2.21
CA ALA A 122 3.71 15.01 -2.31
C ALA A 122 2.64 16.07 -2.65
N ASP A 123 1.56 15.64 -3.31
CA ASP A 123 0.40 16.45 -3.69
C ASP A 123 -0.71 16.54 -2.61
N GLY A 124 -0.45 16.01 -1.42
CA GLY A 124 -1.39 16.02 -0.29
C GLY A 124 -2.46 14.94 -0.34
N ILE A 125 -2.45 14.06 -1.35
CA ILE A 125 -3.28 12.84 -1.32
C ILE A 125 -2.77 11.89 -0.25
N GLU A 126 -3.68 11.23 0.45
CA GLU A 126 -3.34 10.13 1.35
C GLU A 126 -3.82 8.81 0.76
N ILE A 127 -3.00 7.77 0.85
CA ILE A 127 -3.39 6.39 0.52
C ILE A 127 -3.30 5.58 1.80
N PHE A 128 -4.43 4.99 2.18
CA PHE A 128 -4.55 4.13 3.35
C PHE A 128 -4.57 2.67 2.90
N GLY A 129 -3.62 1.88 3.40
CA GLY A 129 -3.56 0.44 3.21
C GLY A 129 -3.89 -0.29 4.49
N SER A 130 -5.09 -0.86 4.59
CA SER A 130 -5.53 -1.67 5.73
C SER A 130 -5.21 -3.15 5.51
N LEU A 131 -4.62 -3.80 6.52
CA LEU A 131 -4.23 -5.21 6.49
C LEU A 131 -5.37 -6.12 6.95
N LEU A 132 -6.09 -6.68 5.99
CA LEU A 132 -7.14 -7.67 6.26
C LEU A 132 -6.50 -9.07 6.41
N ASP A 133 -7.02 -9.83 7.36
CA ASP A 133 -6.71 -11.27 7.44
C ASP A 133 -7.27 -11.98 6.20
N SER A 134 -6.52 -12.95 5.65
CA SER A 134 -6.96 -13.74 4.50
C SER A 134 -8.07 -14.76 4.85
N SER A 135 -8.36 -14.93 6.14
CA SER A 135 -9.40 -15.82 6.67
C SER A 135 -10.84 -15.31 6.49
N GLN A 136 -11.05 -14.13 5.89
CA GLN A 136 -12.39 -13.60 5.52
C GLN A 136 -12.74 -13.75 4.03
#